data_AF-A0A7S4C1P5-F1
#
_entry.id   AF-A0A7S4C1P5-F1
#
_cell.length_a   1.000
_cell.length_b   1.000
_cell.length_c   1.000
_cell.angle_alpha   90.00
_cell.angle_beta   90.00
_cell.angle_gamma   90.00
#
_symmetry.space_group_name_H-M   'P 1'
#
loop_
_entity.id
_entity.type
_entity.pdbx_description
1 polymer ?
#
loop_
_entity_poly.entity_id
_entity_poly.type
_entity_poly.pdbx_seq_one_letter_code
_entity_poly.pdbx_strand_id
1 'polypeptide(L)'
;MMDSYVVAESTEKCHVVTTPSAGSRQLQRLLMLMLPLCTAASRLQGGQDLLKWLRTQPHASVGPVRLGQSTIGEGVGIFLTKDVHENEVLFEIPSAVCISFERAISDQDVGDNLAALAEKAGGGGSTVALAGYLAKSWLCGGSEFEPYLNVLPSRGAQTHVLWWTDAEVARSLSGAALDDAVGLREEVSLATRVLQQILTPAVRAAALSRGDVATVFGCDAAIAEAVTRAFVCILSRSFSYDFSAAPSSDSVANGAGEETRQAQNDDDDD
;
A
#
# COMPACT_ATOMS: atom_id res chain seq x y z
N MET A 1 -18.79 -15.20 -4.84
CA MET A 1 -17.54 -15.45 -5.57
C MET A 1 -16.53 -14.43 -5.08
N MET A 2 -15.29 -14.84 -4.85
CA MET A 2 -14.16 -13.95 -4.59
C MET A 2 -13.21 -14.12 -5.77
N ASP A 3 -12.82 -13.01 -6.39
CA ASP A 3 -11.95 -13.04 -7.56
C ASP A 3 -10.49 -13.00 -7.12
N SER A 4 -9.67 -13.87 -7.72
CA SER A 4 -8.26 -14.08 -7.37
C SER A 4 -7.36 -13.65 -8.53
N TYR A 5 -6.27 -12.96 -8.26
CA TYR A 5 -5.29 -12.56 -9.28
C TYR A 5 -3.84 -12.77 -8.81
N VAL A 6 -2.98 -13.17 -9.75
CA VAL A 6 -1.54 -13.42 -9.54
C VAL A 6 -0.76 -12.78 -10.69
N VAL A 7 0.35 -12.11 -10.39
CA VAL A 7 1.38 -11.72 -11.38
C VAL A 7 2.76 -11.92 -10.76
N ALA A 8 3.60 -12.72 -11.41
CA ALA A 8 5.04 -12.77 -11.15
C ALA A 8 5.78 -13.31 -12.39
N GLU A 9 6.76 -12.58 -12.88
CA GLU A 9 7.73 -13.07 -13.86
C GLU A 9 9.15 -12.58 -13.50
N SER A 10 10.17 -13.29 -13.98
CA SER A 10 11.54 -13.26 -13.46
C SER A 10 12.54 -13.28 -14.63
N THR A 11 13.64 -12.53 -14.63
CA THR A 11 14.93 -12.93 -14.04
C THR A 11 16.00 -11.90 -14.45
N GLU A 12 17.09 -11.72 -13.69
CA GLU A 12 18.46 -11.62 -14.24
C GLU A 12 19.55 -11.62 -13.14
N LYS A 13 20.82 -11.89 -13.52
CA LYS A 13 21.97 -12.06 -12.61
C LYS A 13 22.90 -10.84 -12.66
N CYS A 14 23.48 -10.44 -11.51
CA CYS A 14 24.49 -9.39 -11.45
C CYS A 14 25.80 -9.87 -10.78
N HIS A 15 26.95 -9.55 -11.39
CA HIS A 15 28.29 -9.82 -10.85
C HIS A 15 28.83 -8.59 -10.11
N VAL A 16 29.37 -8.78 -8.91
CA VAL A 16 30.01 -7.71 -8.12
C VAL A 16 31.52 -7.94 -8.03
N VAL A 17 32.29 -6.96 -8.50
CA VAL A 17 33.76 -6.89 -8.34
C VAL A 17 34.08 -5.75 -7.37
N THR A 18 35.01 -5.96 -6.44
CA THR A 18 35.42 -4.93 -5.45
C THR A 18 36.93 -4.90 -5.21
N THR A 19 37.45 -3.71 -4.91
CA THR A 19 38.66 -3.31 -4.11
C THR A 19 39.15 -1.93 -4.60
N PRO A 20 40.06 -1.22 -3.91
CA PRO A 20 40.57 -1.37 -2.53
C PRO A 20 39.89 -0.31 -1.62
N SER A 21 40.41 0.27 -0.53
CA SER A 21 41.67 0.16 0.24
C SER A 21 41.40 0.37 1.76
N ALA A 22 42.43 0.64 2.57
CA ALA A 22 42.37 0.67 4.04
C ALA A 22 42.87 2.00 4.67
N GLY A 23 42.36 2.30 5.87
CA GLY A 23 42.81 3.41 6.72
C GLY A 23 41.67 4.26 7.29
N SER A 24 41.46 4.20 8.61
CA SER A 24 40.61 5.14 9.37
C SER A 24 39.10 5.23 9.04
N ARG A 25 38.45 4.15 8.57
CA ARG A 25 36.98 4.13 8.34
C ARG A 25 36.19 3.03 9.06
N GLN A 26 36.81 2.22 9.92
CA GLN A 26 36.13 1.02 10.46
C GLN A 26 34.94 1.33 11.40
N LEU A 27 35.06 2.28 12.34
CA LEU A 27 33.96 2.58 13.27
C LEU A 27 32.75 3.26 12.60
N GLN A 28 32.97 4.20 11.68
CA GLN A 28 31.88 4.79 10.89
C GLN A 28 31.22 3.79 9.94
N ARG A 29 31.99 2.88 9.32
CA ARG A 29 31.41 1.79 8.50
C ARG A 29 30.58 0.82 9.33
N LEU A 30 31.00 0.50 10.56
CA LEU A 30 30.24 -0.40 11.42
C LEU A 30 28.87 0.19 11.81
N LEU A 31 28.81 1.48 12.16
CA LEU A 31 27.54 2.16 12.46
C LEU A 31 26.61 2.26 11.24
N MET A 32 27.15 2.59 10.06
CA MET A 32 26.35 2.69 8.83
C MET A 32 25.78 1.35 8.35
N LEU A 33 26.43 0.22 8.64
CA LEU A 33 25.93 -1.11 8.26
C LEU A 33 24.84 -1.63 9.21
N MET A 34 24.83 -1.21 10.48
CA MET A 34 23.84 -1.64 11.46
C MET A 34 22.45 -1.01 11.22
N LEU A 35 22.39 0.25 10.79
CA LEU A 35 21.14 0.99 10.53
C LEU A 35 20.19 0.29 9.53
N PRO A 36 20.62 -0.09 8.30
CA PRO A 36 19.76 -0.80 7.36
C PRO A 36 19.37 -2.20 7.86
N LEU A 37 20.28 -2.91 8.55
CA LEU A 37 20.00 -4.24 9.13
C LEU A 37 18.92 -4.19 10.21
N CYS A 38 18.96 -3.23 11.13
CA CYS A 38 17.92 -3.05 12.14
C CYS A 38 16.57 -2.70 11.50
N THR A 39 16.54 -1.81 10.50
CA THR A 39 15.27 -1.48 9.81
C THR A 39 14.70 -2.64 9.00
N ALA A 40 15.55 -3.49 8.41
CA ALA A 40 15.11 -4.70 7.74
C ALA A 40 14.53 -5.70 8.76
N ALA A 41 15.25 -5.99 9.85
CA ALA A 41 14.83 -6.95 10.87
C ALA A 41 13.45 -6.59 11.48
N SER A 42 13.24 -5.34 11.89
CA SER A 42 11.95 -4.90 12.44
C SER A 42 10.80 -5.00 11.43
N ARG A 43 11.05 -4.74 10.15
CA ARG A 43 10.03 -4.90 9.08
C ARG A 43 9.73 -6.36 8.77
N LEU A 44 10.72 -7.25 8.88
CA LEU A 44 10.50 -8.69 8.74
C LEU A 44 9.65 -9.24 9.88
N GLN A 45 9.88 -8.80 11.11
CA GLN A 45 9.04 -9.14 12.25
C GLN A 45 7.60 -8.64 12.05
N GLY A 46 7.42 -7.35 11.75
CA GLY A 46 6.10 -6.79 11.43
C GLY A 46 5.40 -7.51 10.27
N GLY A 47 6.15 -8.01 9.29
CA GLY A 47 5.63 -8.84 8.21
C GLY A 47 5.07 -10.18 8.70
N GLN A 48 5.75 -10.86 9.62
CA GLN A 48 5.21 -12.10 10.21
C GLN A 48 3.98 -11.80 11.08
N ASP A 49 3.96 -10.67 11.78
CA ASP A 49 2.81 -10.23 12.57
C ASP A 49 1.60 -9.90 11.69
N LEU A 50 1.80 -9.28 10.51
CA LEU A 50 0.77 -9.09 9.49
C LEU A 50 0.22 -10.42 8.97
N LEU A 51 1.08 -11.37 8.57
CA LEU A 51 0.63 -12.68 8.10
C LEU A 51 -0.10 -13.47 9.19
N LYS A 52 0.28 -13.28 10.45
CA LYS A 52 -0.43 -13.87 11.60
C LYS A 52 -1.81 -13.24 11.80
N TRP A 53 -1.91 -11.91 11.73
CA TRP A 53 -3.18 -11.17 11.84
C TRP A 53 -4.13 -11.48 10.68
N LEU A 54 -3.64 -11.58 9.44
CA LEU A 54 -4.47 -11.96 8.29
C LEU A 54 -5.09 -13.34 8.48
N ARG A 55 -4.33 -14.31 9.00
CA ARG A 55 -4.83 -15.68 9.30
C ARG A 55 -5.86 -15.74 10.43
N THR A 56 -6.07 -14.66 11.20
CA THR A 56 -7.18 -14.59 12.18
C THR A 56 -8.44 -13.94 11.63
N GLN A 57 -8.43 -13.44 10.39
CA GLN A 57 -9.59 -12.73 9.82
C GLN A 57 -10.60 -13.70 9.19
N PRO A 58 -11.91 -13.51 9.41
CA PRO A 58 -12.94 -14.31 8.74
C PRO A 58 -12.84 -14.20 7.22
N HIS A 59 -12.90 -15.35 6.54
CA HIS A 59 -12.80 -15.45 5.07
C HIS A 59 -11.48 -14.99 4.45
N ALA A 60 -10.43 -14.74 5.25
CA ALA A 60 -9.09 -14.54 4.71
C ALA A 60 -8.38 -15.87 4.49
N SER A 61 -7.80 -16.03 3.30
CA SER A 61 -6.92 -17.15 2.95
C SER A 61 -5.50 -16.62 2.74
N VAL A 62 -4.53 -17.26 3.38
CA VAL A 62 -3.10 -16.93 3.23
C VAL A 62 -2.38 -18.22 2.95
N GLY A 63 -1.91 -18.36 1.71
CA GLY A 63 -1.26 -19.55 1.19
C GLY A 63 0.11 -19.85 1.81
N PRO A 64 0.92 -20.70 1.14
CA PRO A 64 2.22 -21.15 1.60
C PRO A 64 3.29 -20.06 1.43
N VAL A 65 3.14 -18.94 2.14
CA VAL A 65 3.96 -17.75 1.98
C VAL A 65 4.62 -17.30 3.27
N ARG A 66 5.80 -16.69 3.10
CA ARG A 66 6.49 -15.91 4.13
C ARG A 66 6.87 -14.55 3.56
N LEU A 67 6.85 -13.51 4.40
CA LEU A 67 7.50 -12.24 4.06
C LEU A 67 9.01 -12.33 4.31
N GLY A 68 9.79 -11.73 3.42
CA GLY A 68 11.26 -11.79 3.41
C GLY A 68 11.88 -10.52 2.83
N GLN A 69 13.19 -10.33 3.02
CA GLN A 69 13.89 -9.20 2.40
C GLN A 69 13.88 -9.42 0.88
N SER A 70 13.50 -8.38 0.12
CA SER A 70 13.48 -8.48 -1.35
C SER A 70 14.87 -8.81 -1.89
N THR A 71 14.93 -9.71 -2.87
CA THR A 71 16.15 -10.11 -3.59
C THR A 71 16.37 -9.33 -4.88
N ILE A 72 15.39 -8.51 -5.30
CA ILE A 72 15.38 -7.77 -6.57
C ILE A 72 15.43 -6.24 -6.32
N GLY A 73 15.40 -5.80 -5.05
CA GLY A 73 15.51 -4.39 -4.69
C GLY A 73 15.42 -4.15 -3.18
N GLU A 74 15.11 -2.93 -2.80
CA GLU A 74 14.88 -2.57 -1.39
C GLU A 74 13.50 -3.04 -0.89
N GLY A 75 13.34 -3.14 0.44
CA GLY A 75 12.06 -3.46 1.07
C GLY A 75 11.76 -4.96 1.20
N VAL A 76 10.49 -5.29 1.39
CA VAL A 76 10.01 -6.65 1.74
C VAL A 76 9.25 -7.25 0.56
N GLY A 77 9.52 -8.52 0.25
CA GLY A 77 8.81 -9.32 -0.75
C GLY A 77 8.08 -10.51 -0.14
N ILE A 78 7.19 -11.11 -0.94
CA ILE A 78 6.50 -12.37 -0.65
C ILE A 78 7.30 -13.52 -1.25
N PHE A 79 7.54 -14.57 -0.46
CA PHE A 79 8.25 -15.77 -0.89
C PHE A 79 7.42 -17.02 -0.60
N LEU A 80 7.35 -17.92 -1.57
CA LEU A 80 6.75 -19.24 -1.39
C LEU A 80 7.56 -20.09 -0.39
N THR A 81 6.88 -20.98 0.33
CA THR A 81 7.48 -21.95 1.28
C THR A 81 7.34 -23.41 0.84
N LYS A 82 6.55 -23.66 -0.21
CA LYS A 82 6.49 -24.90 -1.01
C LYS A 82 6.23 -24.53 -2.47
N ASP A 83 6.40 -25.49 -3.37
CA ASP A 83 5.94 -25.34 -4.76
C ASP A 83 4.42 -25.15 -4.81
N VAL A 84 3.97 -24.37 -5.80
CA VAL A 84 2.56 -24.07 -6.07
C VAL A 84 2.26 -24.29 -7.54
N HIS A 85 1.01 -24.60 -7.86
CA HIS A 85 0.59 -24.77 -9.25
C HIS A 85 0.24 -23.42 -9.90
N GLU A 86 0.29 -23.39 -11.24
CA GLU A 86 -0.31 -22.30 -12.01
C GLU A 86 -1.80 -22.17 -11.63
N ASN A 87 -2.25 -20.93 -11.41
CA ASN A 87 -3.60 -20.62 -10.91
C ASN A 87 -3.92 -21.08 -9.46
N GLU A 88 -2.92 -21.52 -8.66
CA GLU A 88 -3.12 -21.73 -7.21
C GLU A 88 -3.31 -20.36 -6.50
N VAL A 89 -4.43 -20.20 -5.78
CA VAL A 89 -4.75 -18.95 -5.08
C VAL A 89 -3.83 -18.77 -3.88
N LEU A 90 -2.95 -17.77 -3.95
CA LEU A 90 -1.98 -17.47 -2.89
C LEU A 90 -2.56 -16.63 -1.74
N PHE A 91 -3.56 -15.79 -2.03
CA PHE A 91 -4.22 -14.91 -1.06
C PHE A 91 -5.68 -14.69 -1.43
N GLU A 92 -6.55 -14.70 -0.42
CA GLU A 92 -7.90 -14.13 -0.48
C GLU A 92 -8.00 -13.13 0.66
N ILE A 93 -8.24 -11.85 0.35
CA ILE A 93 -8.25 -10.76 1.33
C ILE A 93 -9.64 -10.12 1.35
N PRO A 94 -10.44 -10.30 2.42
CA PRO A 94 -11.76 -9.69 2.54
C PRO A 94 -11.69 -8.16 2.47
N SER A 95 -12.63 -7.52 1.77
CA SER A 95 -12.73 -6.06 1.76
C SER A 95 -12.90 -5.45 3.17
N ALA A 96 -13.47 -6.20 4.10
CA ALA A 96 -13.60 -5.81 5.51
C ALA A 96 -12.27 -5.65 6.25
N VAL A 97 -11.15 -6.16 5.73
CA VAL A 97 -9.79 -6.01 6.28
C VAL A 97 -8.93 -5.05 5.45
N CYS A 98 -9.52 -4.43 4.42
CA CYS A 98 -8.90 -3.37 3.64
C CYS A 98 -9.22 -1.99 4.24
N ILE A 99 -8.30 -1.04 4.07
CA ILE A 99 -8.54 0.37 4.39
C ILE A 99 -9.17 1.01 3.15
N SER A 100 -10.47 1.30 3.20
CA SER A 100 -11.25 1.86 2.11
C SER A 100 -11.72 3.30 2.39
N PHE A 101 -12.21 3.98 1.35
CA PHE A 101 -12.76 5.33 1.47
C PHE A 101 -13.98 5.35 2.40
N GLU A 102 -14.85 4.35 2.31
CA GLU A 102 -16.04 4.18 3.14
C GLU A 102 -15.66 4.08 4.62
N ARG A 103 -14.57 3.36 4.94
CA ARG A 103 -14.08 3.28 6.33
C ARG A 103 -13.44 4.59 6.80
N ALA A 104 -12.77 5.34 5.91
CA ALA A 104 -12.23 6.66 6.24
C ALA A 104 -13.34 7.67 6.59
N ILE A 105 -14.44 7.69 5.83
CA ILE A 105 -15.58 8.59 6.10
C ILE A 105 -16.51 8.09 7.20
N SER A 106 -16.43 6.81 7.59
CA SER A 106 -17.16 6.23 8.73
C SER A 106 -16.39 6.29 10.06
N ASP A 107 -15.23 6.98 10.09
CA ASP A 107 -14.44 7.13 11.31
C ASP A 107 -15.18 7.99 12.36
N GLN A 108 -15.29 7.49 13.59
CA GLN A 108 -16.09 8.13 14.65
C GLN A 108 -15.63 9.54 15.06
N ASP A 109 -14.36 9.90 14.85
CA ASP A 109 -13.77 11.16 15.34
C ASP A 109 -13.60 12.20 14.22
N VAL A 110 -13.38 11.74 12.97
CA VAL A 110 -13.09 12.63 11.82
C VAL A 110 -13.92 12.35 10.56
N GLY A 111 -14.72 11.28 10.54
CA GLY A 111 -15.43 10.78 9.36
C GLY A 111 -16.26 11.83 8.62
N ASP A 112 -17.15 12.52 9.33
CA ASP A 112 -17.99 13.62 8.78
C ASP A 112 -17.15 14.73 8.12
N ASN A 113 -16.03 15.10 8.74
CA ASN A 113 -15.12 16.12 8.21
C ASN A 113 -14.37 15.63 6.96
N LEU A 114 -13.97 14.35 6.93
CA LEU A 114 -13.34 13.73 5.76
C LEU A 114 -14.33 13.53 4.61
N ALA A 115 -15.60 13.22 4.90
CA ALA A 115 -16.68 13.15 3.92
C ALA A 115 -16.93 14.51 3.26
N ALA A 116 -17.13 15.56 4.08
CA ALA A 116 -17.35 16.92 3.61
C ALA A 116 -16.12 17.51 2.88
N LEU A 117 -14.91 17.05 3.21
CA LEU A 117 -13.69 17.37 2.47
C LEU A 117 -13.66 16.66 1.11
N ALA A 118 -13.97 15.37 1.07
CA ALA A 118 -13.96 14.58 -0.15
C ALA A 118 -14.95 15.12 -1.19
N GLU A 119 -16.17 15.46 -0.76
CA GLU A 119 -17.19 16.09 -1.61
C GLU A 119 -16.70 17.41 -2.24
N LYS A 120 -16.04 18.27 -1.46
CA LYS A 120 -15.54 19.58 -1.92
C LYS A 120 -14.28 19.49 -2.79
N ALA A 121 -13.45 18.47 -2.59
CA ALA A 121 -12.18 18.30 -3.30
C ALA A 121 -12.32 17.57 -4.65
N GLY A 122 -13.52 17.07 -4.99
CA GLY A 122 -13.78 16.40 -6.27
C GLY A 122 -12.95 15.12 -6.43
N GLY A 123 -12.39 14.89 -7.62
CA GLY A 123 -11.73 13.62 -7.98
C GLY A 123 -10.54 13.21 -7.08
N GLY A 124 -9.85 14.17 -6.45
CA GLY A 124 -8.78 13.88 -5.48
C GLY A 124 -9.27 13.66 -4.04
N GLY A 125 -10.54 13.93 -3.75
CA GLY A 125 -11.08 14.00 -2.39
C GLY A 125 -11.01 12.68 -1.61
N SER A 126 -11.22 11.55 -2.28
CA SER A 126 -11.10 10.22 -1.69
C SER A 126 -9.66 9.91 -1.23
N THR A 127 -8.66 10.30 -2.03
CA THR A 127 -7.23 10.20 -1.69
C THR A 127 -6.89 11.05 -0.46
N VAL A 128 -7.39 12.29 -0.38
CA VAL A 128 -7.17 13.15 0.79
C VAL A 128 -7.84 12.57 2.05
N ALA A 129 -9.06 12.04 1.94
CA ALA A 129 -9.76 11.39 3.05
C ALA A 129 -9.02 10.14 3.57
N LEU A 130 -8.60 9.25 2.66
CA LEU A 130 -7.76 8.09 2.97
C LEU A 130 -6.43 8.51 3.63
N ALA A 131 -5.79 9.57 3.14
CA ALA A 131 -4.55 10.08 3.71
C ALA A 131 -4.75 10.58 5.16
N GLY A 132 -5.86 11.27 5.41
CA GLY A 132 -6.27 11.70 6.75
C GLY A 132 -6.49 10.53 7.71
N TYR A 133 -7.22 9.51 7.28
CA TYR A 133 -7.53 8.33 8.08
C TYR A 133 -6.26 7.51 8.43
N LEU A 134 -5.35 7.31 7.47
CA LEU A 134 -4.06 6.65 7.72
C LEU A 134 -3.19 7.47 8.69
N ALA A 135 -3.10 8.79 8.50
CA ALA A 135 -2.35 9.68 9.37
C ALA A 135 -2.89 9.67 10.81
N LYS A 136 -4.21 9.74 10.99
CA LYS A 136 -4.89 9.54 12.29
C LYS A 136 -4.49 8.19 12.89
N SER A 137 -4.62 7.10 12.14
CA SER A 137 -4.39 5.75 12.64
C SER A 137 -2.97 5.54 13.17
N TRP A 138 -1.95 6.12 12.52
CA TRP A 138 -0.57 6.09 13.03
C TRP A 138 -0.36 6.94 14.30
N LEU A 139 -0.99 8.11 14.41
CA LEU A 139 -0.75 9.06 15.51
C LEU A 139 -1.57 8.76 16.76
N CYS A 140 -2.79 8.27 16.58
CA CYS A 140 -3.67 7.88 17.67
C CYS A 140 -3.35 6.47 18.20
N GLY A 141 -2.84 5.57 17.36
CA GLY A 141 -2.60 4.17 17.73
C GLY A 141 -3.91 3.39 17.97
N GLY A 142 -3.80 2.11 18.36
CA GLY A 142 -4.98 1.28 18.68
C GLY A 142 -5.89 0.96 17.48
N SER A 143 -5.41 1.17 16.26
CA SER A 143 -6.12 0.79 15.03
C SER A 143 -6.14 -0.73 14.87
N GLU A 144 -7.27 -1.30 14.47
CA GLU A 144 -7.38 -2.72 14.09
C GLU A 144 -6.39 -3.13 12.98
N PHE A 145 -5.94 -2.15 12.17
CA PHE A 145 -4.98 -2.31 11.09
C PHE A 145 -3.52 -2.14 11.53
N GLU A 146 -3.22 -2.02 12.82
CA GLU A 146 -1.85 -1.81 13.31
C GLU A 146 -0.80 -2.78 12.70
N PRO A 147 -1.07 -4.10 12.53
CA PRO A 147 -0.13 -5.01 11.85
C PRO A 147 0.19 -4.61 10.40
N TYR A 148 -0.79 -4.06 9.66
CA TYR A 148 -0.58 -3.53 8.31
C TYR A 148 0.14 -2.18 8.33
N LEU A 149 -0.26 -1.28 9.22
CA LEU A 149 0.34 0.05 9.40
C LEU A 149 1.82 0.00 9.81
N ASN A 150 2.23 -1.08 10.48
CA ASN A 150 3.61 -1.35 10.90
C ASN A 150 4.52 -1.90 9.78
N VAL A 151 3.97 -2.51 8.72
CA VAL A 151 4.77 -2.92 7.54
C VAL A 151 4.86 -1.83 6.46
N LEU A 152 3.92 -0.87 6.46
CA LEU A 152 3.96 0.25 5.51
C LEU A 152 5.25 1.05 5.65
N PRO A 153 5.93 1.45 4.56
CA PRO A 153 7.29 1.94 4.69
C PRO A 153 7.34 3.31 5.40
N SER A 154 8.34 3.44 6.27
CA SER A 154 8.72 4.71 6.89
C SER A 154 9.57 5.57 5.94
N ARG A 155 9.61 6.88 6.20
CA ARG A 155 10.33 7.92 5.42
C ARG A 155 11.72 7.48 4.95
N GLY A 156 12.52 6.91 5.85
CA GLY A 156 13.90 6.49 5.58
C GLY A 156 14.11 5.34 4.58
N ALA A 157 13.05 4.80 3.96
CA ALA A 157 13.17 3.82 2.88
C ALA A 157 12.21 4.09 1.72
N GLN A 158 11.81 5.35 1.51
CA GLN A 158 11.03 5.75 0.33
C GLN A 158 11.75 6.90 -0.37
N THR A 159 12.15 6.67 -1.62
CA THR A 159 12.80 7.64 -2.50
C THR A 159 11.80 8.60 -3.18
N HIS A 160 10.55 8.66 -2.70
CA HIS A 160 9.48 9.44 -3.32
C HIS A 160 9.76 10.95 -3.28
N VAL A 161 9.40 11.66 -4.36
CA VAL A 161 9.72 13.09 -4.57
C VAL A 161 9.16 14.03 -3.49
N LEU A 162 8.10 13.63 -2.80
CA LEU A 162 7.54 14.33 -1.63
C LEU A 162 8.52 14.43 -0.44
N TRP A 163 9.54 13.57 -0.37
CA TRP A 163 10.57 13.62 0.68
C TRP A 163 11.84 14.38 0.28
N TRP A 164 11.99 14.75 -0.99
CA TRP A 164 13.19 15.42 -1.50
C TRP A 164 13.20 16.90 -1.08
N THR A 165 14.40 17.46 -0.93
CA THR A 165 14.59 18.91 -0.85
C THR A 165 14.32 19.58 -2.20
N ASP A 166 13.95 20.86 -2.22
CA ASP A 166 13.71 21.58 -3.48
C ASP A 166 14.97 21.60 -4.37
N ALA A 167 16.16 21.62 -3.76
CA ALA A 167 17.44 21.52 -4.45
C ALA A 167 17.69 20.13 -5.08
N GLU A 168 17.18 19.05 -4.49
CA GLU A 168 17.23 17.72 -5.09
C GLU A 168 16.25 17.60 -6.26
N VAL A 169 15.03 18.13 -6.10
CA VAL A 169 14.01 18.18 -7.17
C VAL A 169 14.53 18.95 -8.38
N ALA A 170 14.95 20.21 -8.19
CA ALA A 170 15.42 21.07 -9.28
C ALA A 170 16.72 20.62 -9.95
N ARG A 171 17.55 19.80 -9.26
CA ARG A 171 18.78 19.21 -9.82
C ARG A 171 18.52 17.92 -10.59
N SER A 172 17.50 17.14 -10.20
CA SER A 172 17.33 15.77 -10.67
C SER A 172 16.19 15.61 -11.69
N LEU A 173 15.25 16.56 -11.74
CA LEU A 173 14.11 16.57 -12.66
C LEU A 173 14.14 17.82 -13.54
N SER A 174 13.59 17.73 -14.75
CA SER A 174 13.42 18.86 -15.67
C SER A 174 12.22 18.65 -16.60
N GLY A 175 11.72 19.73 -17.20
CA GLY A 175 10.50 19.72 -18.02
C GLY A 175 9.27 19.22 -17.24
N ALA A 176 8.36 18.53 -17.91
CA ALA A 176 7.10 18.06 -17.32
C ALA A 176 7.29 17.27 -16.00
N ALA A 177 8.36 16.46 -15.88
CA ALA A 177 8.62 15.70 -14.66
C ALA A 177 8.97 16.60 -13.44
N LEU A 178 9.52 17.79 -13.68
CA LEU A 178 9.72 18.81 -12.64
C LEU A 178 8.38 19.50 -12.31
N ASP A 179 7.60 19.84 -13.33
CA ASP A 179 6.31 20.52 -13.17
C ASP A 179 5.31 19.65 -12.38
N ASP A 180 5.18 18.36 -12.75
CA ASP A 180 4.38 17.35 -12.04
C ASP A 180 4.83 17.18 -10.58
N ALA A 181 6.14 17.15 -10.34
CA ALA A 181 6.72 17.02 -9.00
C ALA A 181 6.44 18.26 -8.13
N VAL A 182 6.45 19.46 -8.70
CA VAL A 182 6.08 20.69 -8.01
C VAL A 182 4.59 20.71 -7.71
N GLY A 183 3.73 20.45 -8.71
CA GLY A 183 2.28 20.41 -8.53
C GLY A 183 1.85 19.42 -7.43
N LEU A 184 2.38 18.19 -7.45
CA LEU A 184 2.10 17.19 -6.42
C LEU A 184 2.53 17.63 -5.02
N ARG A 185 3.66 18.35 -4.88
CA ARG A 185 4.12 18.91 -3.59
C ARG A 185 3.19 20.01 -3.10
N GLU A 186 2.71 20.87 -4.00
CA GLU A 186 1.76 21.94 -3.67
C GLU A 186 0.40 21.38 -3.25
N GLU A 187 -0.12 20.38 -3.96
CA GLU A 187 -1.36 19.67 -3.62
C GLU A 187 -1.26 18.99 -2.24
N VAL A 188 -0.20 18.22 -1.98
CA VAL A 188 0.00 17.56 -0.68
C VAL A 188 0.22 18.57 0.45
N SER A 189 0.87 19.72 0.18
CA SER A 189 1.02 20.82 1.14
C SER A 189 -0.32 21.50 1.46
N LEU A 190 -1.19 21.68 0.47
CA LEU A 190 -2.56 22.18 0.68
C LEU A 190 -3.39 21.16 1.48
N ALA A 191 -3.41 19.89 1.06
CA ALA A 191 -4.12 18.83 1.74
C ALA A 191 -3.65 18.66 3.20
N THR A 192 -2.34 18.76 3.46
CA THR A 192 -1.76 18.69 4.81
C THR A 192 -2.29 19.81 5.70
N ARG A 193 -2.37 21.05 5.22
CA ARG A 193 -2.92 22.17 6.01
C ARG A 193 -4.39 21.98 6.38
N VAL A 194 -5.19 21.41 5.48
CA VAL A 194 -6.61 21.11 5.74
C VAL A 194 -6.75 19.93 6.71
N LEU A 195 -6.04 18.82 6.46
CA LEU A 195 -6.05 17.65 7.33
C LEU A 195 -5.51 17.96 8.73
N GLN A 196 -4.54 18.86 8.88
CA GLN A 196 -4.04 19.29 10.19
C GLN A 196 -5.16 19.87 11.07
N GLN A 197 -6.07 20.67 10.49
CA GLN A 197 -7.22 21.21 11.23
C GLN A 197 -8.19 20.11 11.67
N ILE A 198 -8.43 19.12 10.81
CA ILE A 198 -9.35 18.00 11.06
C ILE A 198 -8.76 17.01 12.10
N LEU A 199 -7.47 16.70 11.99
CA LEU A 199 -6.82 15.66 12.80
C LEU A 199 -6.37 16.14 14.18
N THR A 200 -6.06 17.44 14.34
CA THR A 200 -5.52 17.98 15.60
C THR A 200 -6.38 17.64 16.84
N PRO A 201 -7.72 17.77 16.84
CA PRO A 201 -8.54 17.40 18.00
C PRO A 201 -8.40 15.93 18.41
N ALA A 202 -8.48 15.00 17.45
CA ALA A 202 -8.38 13.56 17.71
C ALA A 202 -6.97 13.16 18.18
N VAL A 203 -5.92 13.71 17.56
CA VAL A 203 -4.52 13.44 17.95
C VAL A 203 -4.23 13.98 19.35
N ARG A 204 -4.73 15.18 19.70
CA ARG A 204 -4.60 15.73 21.06
C ARG A 204 -5.34 14.90 22.11
N ALA A 205 -6.55 14.43 21.80
CA ALA A 205 -7.32 13.57 22.71
C ALA A 205 -6.59 12.24 22.97
N ALA A 206 -6.05 11.60 21.92
CA ALA A 206 -5.29 10.36 22.02
C ALA A 206 -3.93 10.54 22.72
N ALA A 207 -3.26 11.69 22.54
CA ALA A 207 -2.04 12.03 23.28
C ALA A 207 -2.33 12.24 24.77
N LEU A 208 -3.40 12.95 25.10
CA LEU A 208 -3.82 13.20 26.48
C LEU A 208 -4.17 11.90 27.23
N SER A 209 -4.88 10.97 26.59
CA SER A 209 -5.22 9.67 27.21
C SER A 209 -3.99 8.78 27.49
N ARG A 210 -2.89 8.99 26.75
CA ARG A 210 -1.58 8.37 27.00
C ARG A 210 -0.69 9.13 27.99
N GLY A 211 -1.07 10.33 28.42
CA GLY A 211 -0.22 11.22 29.22
C GLY A 211 0.91 11.90 28.44
N ASP A 212 0.86 11.89 27.10
CA ASP A 212 1.85 12.55 26.24
C ASP A 212 1.54 14.05 26.08
N VAL A 213 1.91 14.82 27.09
CA VAL A 213 1.70 16.27 27.15
C VAL A 213 2.47 17.01 26.03
N ALA A 214 3.59 16.45 25.55
CA ALA A 214 4.40 17.10 24.50
C ALA A 214 3.64 17.11 23.16
N THR A 215 3.07 15.96 22.76
CA THR A 215 2.26 15.86 21.54
C THR A 215 1.00 16.72 21.60
N VAL A 216 0.38 16.90 22.77
CA VAL A 216 -0.80 17.78 22.92
C VAL A 216 -0.53 19.20 22.42
N PHE A 217 0.65 19.77 22.70
CA PHE A 217 0.99 21.14 22.26
C PHE A 217 1.78 21.21 20.94
N GLY A 218 2.38 20.09 20.48
CA GLY A 218 3.32 20.06 19.35
C GLY A 218 2.97 19.11 18.20
N CYS A 219 1.74 18.62 18.09
CA CYS A 219 1.34 17.61 17.09
C CYS A 219 1.49 18.02 15.62
N ASP A 220 1.59 19.32 15.30
CA ASP A 220 1.57 19.86 13.94
C ASP A 220 2.59 19.20 12.99
N ALA A 221 3.85 19.11 13.42
CA ALA A 221 4.91 18.49 12.62
C ALA A 221 4.71 16.97 12.45
N ALA A 222 4.20 16.29 13.48
CA ALA A 222 3.89 14.86 13.43
C ALA A 222 2.71 14.58 12.49
N ILE A 223 1.70 15.45 12.47
CA ILE A 223 0.58 15.38 11.51
C ILE A 223 1.08 15.59 10.08
N ALA A 224 1.92 16.60 9.84
CA ALA A 224 2.48 16.85 8.51
C ALA A 224 3.32 15.67 7.98
N GLU A 225 4.16 15.07 8.83
CA GLU A 225 4.93 13.87 8.47
C GLU A 225 4.03 12.65 8.23
N ALA A 226 3.02 12.42 9.08
CA ALA A 226 2.09 11.30 8.95
C ALA A 226 1.22 11.41 7.69
N VAL A 227 0.72 12.61 7.37
CA VAL A 227 -0.04 12.86 6.13
C VAL A 227 0.85 12.65 4.90
N THR A 228 2.07 13.18 4.90
CA THR A 228 3.02 12.97 3.79
C THR A 228 3.33 11.47 3.60
N ARG A 229 3.54 10.73 4.70
CA ARG A 229 3.70 9.26 4.66
C ARG A 229 2.46 8.57 4.10
N ALA A 230 1.27 9.04 4.45
CA ALA A 230 0.00 8.47 3.98
C ALA A 230 -0.15 8.64 2.46
N PHE A 231 0.06 9.85 1.94
CA PHE A 231 0.07 10.11 0.50
C PHE A 231 1.05 9.22 -0.24
N VAL A 232 2.30 9.12 0.22
CA VAL A 232 3.31 8.24 -0.41
C VAL A 232 2.85 6.78 -0.39
N CYS A 233 2.21 6.31 0.69
CA CYS A 233 1.66 4.95 0.74
C CYS A 233 0.51 4.75 -0.26
N ILE A 234 -0.44 5.68 -0.34
CA ILE A 234 -1.58 5.60 -1.26
C ILE A 234 -1.07 5.62 -2.72
N LEU A 235 -0.31 6.64 -3.11
CA LEU A 235 0.21 6.82 -4.47
C LEU A 235 1.05 5.64 -5.00
N SER A 236 1.56 4.78 -4.13
CA SER A 236 2.40 3.63 -4.50
C SER A 236 1.78 2.26 -4.22
N ARG A 237 0.67 2.18 -3.47
CA ARG A 237 0.10 0.91 -2.95
C ARG A 237 -1.43 0.88 -2.86
N SER A 238 -2.14 1.92 -3.29
CA SER A 238 -3.59 1.86 -3.44
C SER A 238 -3.97 1.13 -4.73
N PHE A 239 -5.12 0.47 -4.69
CA PHE A 239 -5.74 -0.16 -5.85
C PHE A 239 -7.15 0.43 -6.00
N SER A 240 -7.52 0.80 -7.22
CA SER A 240 -8.92 1.08 -7.55
C SER A 240 -9.61 -0.25 -7.85
N TYR A 241 -10.82 -0.43 -7.32
CA TYR A 241 -11.67 -1.58 -7.64
C TYR A 241 -12.90 -1.08 -8.39
N ASP A 242 -12.97 -1.35 -9.69
CA ASP A 242 -14.18 -1.10 -10.46
C ASP A 242 -15.19 -2.19 -10.13
N PHE A 243 -16.23 -1.83 -9.38
CA PHE A 243 -17.41 -2.68 -9.16
C PHE A 243 -18.30 -2.71 -10.42
N SER A 244 -17.68 -2.82 -11.60
CA SER A 244 -18.37 -3.06 -12.87
C SER A 244 -19.02 -4.42 -12.78
N ALA A 245 -20.35 -4.44 -12.91
CA ALA A 245 -21.23 -5.56 -12.57
C ALA A 245 -20.64 -6.93 -12.90
N ALA A 246 -20.60 -7.82 -11.90
CA ALA A 246 -20.28 -9.23 -12.10
C ALA A 246 -21.04 -9.76 -13.32
N PRO A 247 -20.38 -10.51 -14.23
CA PRO A 247 -21.00 -10.95 -15.48
C PRO A 247 -22.30 -11.66 -15.14
N SER A 248 -23.42 -11.16 -15.67
CA SER A 248 -24.72 -11.75 -15.37
C SER A 248 -24.68 -13.22 -15.78
N SER A 249 -25.18 -14.08 -14.89
CA SER A 249 -25.13 -15.54 -15.03
C SER A 249 -25.94 -16.07 -16.22
N ASP A 250 -26.58 -15.18 -16.99
CA ASP A 250 -27.47 -15.47 -18.10
C ASP A 250 -26.73 -15.82 -19.42
N SER A 251 -25.41 -15.66 -19.47
CA SER A 251 -24.62 -15.85 -20.71
C SER A 251 -24.13 -17.29 -20.98
N VAL A 252 -24.26 -18.22 -20.02
CA VAL A 252 -23.67 -19.58 -20.12
C VAL A 252 -24.63 -20.63 -20.73
N ALA A 253 -25.89 -20.27 -21.03
CA ALA A 253 -26.93 -21.25 -21.37
C ALA A 253 -27.02 -21.70 -22.84
N ASN A 254 -26.45 -20.96 -23.81
CA ASN A 254 -26.72 -21.16 -25.25
C ASN A 254 -25.51 -21.69 -26.05
N GLY A 255 -24.87 -22.77 -25.57
CA GLY A 255 -23.69 -23.38 -26.19
C GLY A 255 -23.81 -24.86 -26.55
N ALA A 256 -25.01 -25.45 -26.49
CA ALA A 256 -25.21 -26.88 -26.71
C ALA A 256 -26.34 -27.15 -27.71
N GLY A 257 -25.98 -27.49 -28.97
CA GLY A 257 -26.94 -28.07 -29.91
C GLY A 257 -26.83 -27.62 -31.37
N GLU A 258 -25.69 -27.84 -32.04
CA GLU A 258 -25.70 -27.96 -33.51
C GLU A 258 -24.73 -29.06 -33.98
N GLU A 259 -25.03 -30.29 -33.54
CA GLU A 259 -24.40 -31.51 -34.06
C GLU A 259 -25.01 -31.85 -35.44
N THR A 260 -24.63 -31.11 -36.48
CA THR A 260 -25.11 -31.35 -37.86
C THR A 260 -24.53 -32.66 -38.40
N ARG A 261 -25.25 -33.76 -38.14
CA ARG A 261 -24.99 -35.07 -38.72
C ARG A 261 -25.18 -35.02 -40.24
N GLN A 262 -24.08 -34.97 -40.97
CA GLN A 262 -24.08 -35.17 -42.42
C GLN A 262 -23.58 -36.59 -42.73
N ALA A 263 -24.49 -37.56 -42.60
CA ALA A 263 -24.28 -38.94 -42.98
C ALA A 263 -25.35 -39.36 -43.98
N GLN A 264 -24.88 -39.69 -45.19
CA GLN A 264 -25.37 -40.78 -46.06
C GLN A 264 -26.82 -41.23 -45.94
N ASN A 265 -27.58 -41.13 -47.04
CA ASN A 265 -27.83 -42.31 -47.88
C ASN A 265 -28.64 -41.97 -49.15
N ASP A 266 -28.90 -43.03 -49.93
CA ASP A 266 -29.90 -43.22 -50.98
C ASP A 266 -29.48 -42.82 -52.40
N ASP A 267 -28.78 -43.78 -53.02
CA ASP A 267 -29.05 -44.21 -54.40
C ASP A 267 -30.57 -44.47 -54.59
N ASP A 268 -31.14 -44.11 -55.75
CA ASP A 268 -32.01 -44.99 -56.56
C ASP A 268 -32.58 -44.25 -57.81
N ASP A 269 -33.09 -45.07 -58.74
CA ASP A 269 -33.92 -44.79 -59.94
C ASP A 269 -33.28 -44.34 -61.30
N ASP A 270 -33.26 -45.35 -62.20
CA ASP A 270 -33.41 -45.39 -63.68
C ASP A 270 -32.49 -44.60 -64.66
#